data_AF-A0A8J3YDS1-F1
#
_entry.id   AF-A0A8J3YDS1-F1
#
_cell.length_a   1.000
_cell.length_b   1.000
_cell.length_c   1.000
_cell.angle_alpha   90.00
_cell.angle_beta   90.00
_cell.angle_gamma   90.00
#
_symmetry.space_group_name_H-M   'P 1'
#
loop_
_entity.id
_entity.type
_entity.pdbx_description
1 polymer ?
#
loop_
_entity_poly.entity_id
_entity_poly.type
_entity_poly.pdbx_seq_one_letter_code
_entity_poly.pdbx_strand_id
1 'polypeptide(L)' 'MTDDRVDQRAADLLPEELAAGSDDPHAQAEAILADSDVREADPHAAPDTVLERRTSSDTVDPADQTD' A
#
# COMPACT_ATOMS: atom_id res chain seq x y z
N MET A 1 -10.17 16.84 -5.86
CA MET A 1 -9.45 16.14 -4.78
C MET A 1 -9.06 14.72 -5.16
N THR A 2 -9.94 13.86 -5.68
CA THR A 2 -9.52 12.56 -6.25
C THR A 2 -8.65 12.74 -7.50
N ASP A 3 -9.04 13.63 -8.41
CA ASP A 3 -8.23 14.00 -9.59
C ASP A 3 -6.82 14.46 -9.21
N ASP A 4 -6.70 15.39 -8.26
CA ASP A 4 -5.38 15.89 -7.81
C ASP A 4 -4.48 14.77 -7.26
N ARG A 5 -5.07 13.74 -6.64
CA ARG A 5 -4.35 12.59 -6.08
C ARG A 5 -3.90 11.63 -7.18
N VAL A 6 -4.74 11.44 -8.21
CA VAL A 6 -4.41 10.65 -9.41
C VAL A 6 -3.28 11.33 -10.19
N ASP A 7 -3.39 12.62 -10.46
CA ASP A 7 -2.37 13.40 -11.18
C ASP A 7 -1.01 13.33 -10.49
N GLN A 8 -0.98 13.50 -9.17
CA GLN A 8 0.25 13.42 -8.40
C GLN A 8 0.88 12.02 -8.48
N ARG A 9 0.09 10.94 -8.30
CA ARG A 9 0.60 9.58 -8.34
C ARG A 9 1.06 9.15 -9.74
N ALA A 10 0.37 9.61 -10.78
CA ALA A 10 0.72 9.39 -12.17
C ALA A 10 2.03 10.11 -12.55
N ALA A 11 2.30 11.28 -11.94
CA ALA A 11 3.56 12.00 -12.10
C ALA A 11 4.72 11.37 -11.32
N ASP A 12 4.44 10.86 -10.11
CA ASP A 12 5.43 10.26 -9.21
C ASP A 12 5.57 8.75 -9.44
N LEU A 13 5.94 8.35 -10.66
CA LEU A 13 6.22 6.95 -10.98
C LEU A 13 7.45 6.43 -10.22
N LEU A 14 7.35 5.20 -9.73
CA LEU A 14 8.47 4.50 -9.10
C LEU A 14 9.56 4.19 -10.15
N PRO A 15 10.83 4.04 -9.74
CA PRO A 15 11.91 3.68 -10.67
C PRO A 15 11.62 2.41 -11.48
N GLU A 16 10.96 1.43 -10.86
CA GLU A 16 10.56 0.18 -11.50
C GLU A 16 9.47 0.40 -12.57
N GLU A 17 8.52 1.30 -12.32
CA GLU A 17 7.45 1.66 -13.27
C GLU A 17 8.00 2.44 -14.46
N LEU A 18 8.97 3.33 -14.22
CA LEU A 18 9.70 4.04 -15.27
C LEU A 18 10.54 3.08 -16.11
N ALA A 19 11.22 2.11 -15.47
CA ALA A 19 12.04 1.12 -16.14
C ALA A 19 11.20 0.15 -16.99
N ALA A 20 10.02 -0.23 -16.51
CA ALA A 20 9.08 -1.05 -17.27
C ALA A 20 8.39 -0.27 -18.40
N GLY A 21 8.19 1.04 -18.21
CA GLY A 21 7.41 1.89 -19.10
C GLY A 21 5.91 1.69 -18.87
N SER A 22 5.30 2.54 -18.05
CA SER A 22 3.85 2.49 -17.81
C SER A 22 3.10 3.00 -19.05
N ASP A 23 2.24 2.13 -19.61
CA ASP A 23 1.45 2.44 -20.83
C ASP A 23 0.46 3.59 -20.61
N ASP A 24 -0.17 3.63 -19.43
CA ASP A 24 -1.05 4.72 -18.99
C ASP A 24 -0.89 4.95 -17.47
N PRO A 25 -0.01 5.89 -17.09
CA PRO A 25 0.22 6.24 -15.69
C PRO A 25 -1.03 6.72 -14.94
N HIS A 26 -1.97 7.40 -15.63
CA HIS A 26 -3.19 7.90 -14.99
C HIS A 26 -4.16 6.76 -14.70
N ALA A 27 -4.39 5.88 -15.68
CA ALA A 27 -5.25 4.71 -15.46
C ALA A 27 -4.67 3.79 -14.38
N GLN A 28 -3.35 3.61 -14.36
CA GLN A 28 -2.69 2.85 -13.32
C GLN A 28 -2.85 3.51 -11.94
N ALA A 29 -2.63 4.82 -11.84
CA ALA A 29 -2.79 5.58 -10.60
C ALA A 29 -4.23 5.52 -10.07
N GLU A 30 -5.23 5.69 -10.92
CA GLU A 30 -6.65 5.58 -10.56
C GLU A 30 -6.97 4.20 -9.99
N ALA A 31 -6.53 3.13 -10.66
CA ALA A 31 -6.79 1.76 -10.20
C ALA A 31 -6.14 1.47 -8.84
N ILE A 32 -4.88 1.85 -8.64
CA ILE A 32 -4.15 1.65 -7.37
C ILE A 32 -4.82 2.43 -6.24
N LEU A 33 -5.19 3.68 -6.49
CA LEU A 33 -5.79 4.56 -5.49
C LEU A 33 -7.19 4.09 -5.11
N ALA A 34 -8.00 3.64 -6.07
CA ALA A 34 -9.32 3.07 -5.80
C ALA A 34 -9.23 1.79 -4.96
N ASP A 35 -8.31 0.88 -5.29
CA ASP A 35 -8.05 -0.31 -4.48
C ASP A 35 -7.58 0.04 -3.06
N SER A 36 -6.70 1.03 -2.95
CA SER A 36 -6.17 1.48 -1.66
C SER A 36 -7.25 2.09 -0.77
N ASP A 37 -8.13 2.92 -1.31
CA ASP A 37 -9.26 3.49 -0.57
C ASP A 37 -10.22 2.40 -0.06
N VAL A 38 -10.45 1.37 -0.86
CA VAL A 38 -11.27 0.21 -0.47
C VAL A 38 -10.61 -0.55 0.69
N ARG A 39 -9.30 -0.83 0.63
CA ARG A 39 -8.57 -1.53 1.70
C ARG A 39 -8.38 -0.69 2.96
N GLU A 40 -8.34 0.63 2.83
CA GLU A 40 -8.31 1.54 3.98
C GLU A 40 -9.65 1.53 4.73
N ALA A 41 -10.77 1.52 3.99
CA ALA A 41 -12.11 1.45 4.57
C ALA A 41 -12.45 0.06 5.13
N ASP A 42 -12.00 -1.00 4.46
CA ASP A 42 -12.16 -2.40 4.89
C ASP A 42 -10.84 -3.16 4.74
N PRO A 43 -10.11 -3.42 5.84
CA PRO A 43 -8.88 -4.19 5.83
C PRO A 43 -9.04 -5.59 5.22
N HIS A 44 -10.26 -6.16 5.23
CA HIS A 44 -10.55 -7.47 4.67
C HIS A 44 -10.91 -7.46 3.18
N ALA A 45 -10.97 -6.29 2.55
CA ALA A 45 -11.27 -6.17 1.12
C ALA A 45 -10.18 -6.74 0.19
N ALA A 46 -9.05 -7.18 0.77
CA ALA A 46 -7.93 -7.79 0.07
C ALA A 46 -7.78 -9.27 0.50
N PRO A 47 -8.62 -10.19 -0.01
CA PRO A 47 -8.75 -11.54 0.53
C PRO A 47 -7.47 -12.39 0.42
N ASP A 48 -6.62 -12.11 -0.56
CA ASP A 48 -5.33 -12.79 -0.74
C ASP A 48 -4.25 -12.28 0.22
N THR A 49 -4.54 -11.23 0.99
CA THR A 49 -3.60 -10.59 1.90
C THR A 49 -3.74 -11.15 3.30
N VAL A 50 -2.63 -11.65 3.86
CA VAL A 50 -2.61 -12.11 5.25
C VAL A 50 -2.43 -10.90 6.17
N LEU A 51 -3.46 -10.58 6.96
CA LEU A 51 -3.36 -9.57 8.02
C LEU A 51 -2.87 -10.20 9.32
N GLU A 52 -1.63 -9.90 9.70
CA GLU A 52 -1.11 -10.26 11.02
C GLU A 52 -1.78 -9.43 12.12
N ARG A 53 -2.24 -10.08 13.18
CA ARG A 53 -2.85 -9.43 14.35
C ARG A 53 -1.99 -9.68 15.58
N ARG A 54 -0.91 -8.90 15.72
CA ARG A 54 -0.06 -8.90 16.93
C ARG A 54 -0.65 -7.99 17.99
N THR A 55 -0.67 -8.48 19.21
CA THR A 55 -1.00 -7.73 20.42
C THR A 55 0.28 -7.23 21.08
N SER A 56 0.17 -6.24 21.98
CA SER A 56 1.33 -5.76 22.73
C SER A 56 2.01 -6.84 23.57
N SER A 57 1.28 -7.89 23.99
CA SER A 57 1.84 -9.05 24.69
C SER A 57 2.63 -10.01 23.80
N ASP A 58 2.50 -9.91 22.47
CA ASP A 58 3.29 -10.70 21.52
C ASP A 58 4.66 -10.06 21.22
N THR A 59 4.98 -8.95 21.88
CA THR A 59 6.29 -8.29 21.82
C THR A 59 7.21 -8.94 22.84
N VAL A 60 8.43 -9.29 22.42
CA VAL A 60 9.48 -9.75 23.34
C VAL A 60 9.99 -8.55 24.14
N ASP A 61 10.03 -8.68 25.47
CA ASP A 61 10.59 -7.66 26.35
C ASP A 61 12.10 -7.47 26.02
N PRO A 62 12.60 -6.25 25.79
CA PRO A 62 14.00 -6.04 25.44
C PRO A 62 15.00 -6.58 26.49
N ALA A 63 14.58 -6.77 27.75
CA ALA A 63 15.39 -7.40 28.79
C ALA A 63 15.54 -8.92 28.63
N ASP A 64 14.64 -9.58 27.90
CA ASP A 64 14.69 -11.02 27.59
C ASP A 64 15.50 -11.31 26.30
N GLN A 65 16.06 -10.28 25.64
CA GLN A 65 16.81 -10.42 24.37
C GLN A 65 18.31 -10.69 24.54
N THR A 66 18.82 -10.76 25.77
CA THR A 66 20.23 -11.10 26.04
C THR A 66 20.41 -12.57 26.40
N ASP A 67 20.99 -13.35 25.48
CA ASP A 67 21.72 -14.60 25.72
C ASP A 67 23.15 -14.45 25.18
#